data_AF-A0A0Q8MST0-F1
#
_entry.id   AF-A0A0Q8MST0-F1
#
_cell.length_a   1.000
_cell.length_b   1.000
_cell.length_c   1.000
_cell.angle_alpha   90.00
_cell.angle_beta   90.00
_cell.angle_gamma   90.00
#
_symmetry.space_group_name_H-M   'P 1'
#
loop_
_entity.id
_entity.type
_entity.pdbx_description
1 polymer ?
#
loop_
_entity_poly.entity_id
_entity_poly.type
_entity_poly.pdbx_seq_one_letter_code
_entity_poly.pdbx_strand_id
1 'polypeptide(L)'
;MSAWADNEGGRMRLVALPPDAMGEIRAGLQVEPRSGWITYWREPGKNGIPPQITIAPGSSVTLQEIRYPVPKHIVDAKVDEIAYDASVTFPLTLKSTGAAGEIHAMAFIGICKEICIPFQADLTLKLSPAAQTRPEEEAILAEAEKRLPQAPSADFAITGHTLSADGTSLTLEMSLPQSGETPPQVVIAGPSGYAFTKQIAATRTGNTAKATLAIGKLPRNYDIHGKVWNVLVIDGTRAMESPLAFE
;
A
#
# COMPACT_ATOMS: atom_id res chain seq x y z
N MET A 1 -16.88 -6.12 13.58
CA MET A 1 -15.40 -6.19 13.61
C MET A 1 -14.92 -7.38 14.44
N SER A 2 -13.71 -7.91 14.20
CA SER A 2 -13.11 -8.93 15.09
C SER A 2 -12.66 -8.30 16.41
N ALA A 3 -12.30 -9.15 17.39
CA ALA A 3 -11.51 -8.70 18.52
C ALA A 3 -10.16 -8.12 18.05
N TRP A 4 -9.59 -7.23 18.86
CA TRP A 4 -8.21 -6.79 18.68
C TRP A 4 -7.26 -7.95 19.02
N ALA A 5 -6.26 -8.13 18.16
CA ALA A 5 -5.03 -8.81 18.52
C ALA A 5 -4.01 -7.74 18.92
N ASP A 6 -3.39 -7.91 20.07
CA ASP A 6 -2.41 -6.96 20.62
C ASP A 6 -1.01 -7.54 20.59
N ASN A 7 -0.03 -6.66 20.40
CA ASN A 7 1.37 -6.96 20.67
C ASN A 7 2.05 -5.76 21.37
N GLU A 8 3.37 -5.86 21.58
CA GLU A 8 4.13 -4.78 22.21
C GLU A 8 4.08 -3.47 21.40
N GLY A 9 4.19 -3.56 20.07
CA GLY A 9 4.30 -2.42 19.18
C GLY A 9 2.97 -1.79 18.76
N GLY A 10 1.82 -2.41 19.03
CA GLY A 10 0.52 -1.98 18.53
C GLY A 10 -0.53 -3.07 18.59
N ARG A 11 -1.55 -2.93 17.74
CA ARG A 11 -2.67 -3.88 17.64
C ARG A 11 -3.24 -3.94 16.23
N MET A 12 -3.88 -5.04 15.89
CA MET A 12 -4.60 -5.18 14.62
C MET A 12 -5.92 -5.93 14.75
N ARG A 13 -6.88 -5.63 13.87
CA ARG A 13 -8.17 -6.34 13.80
C ARG A 13 -8.73 -6.36 12.37
N LEU A 14 -9.63 -7.30 12.13
CA LEU A 14 -10.40 -7.37 10.89
C LEU A 14 -11.70 -6.57 11.02
N VAL A 15 -11.97 -5.73 10.03
CA VAL A 15 -13.20 -4.96 9.86
C VAL A 15 -13.85 -5.44 8.57
N ALA A 16 -15.15 -5.70 8.55
CA ALA A 16 -15.85 -6.09 7.33
C ALA A 16 -17.33 -5.72 7.38
N LEU A 17 -17.88 -5.45 6.20
CA LEU A 17 -19.32 -5.38 5.97
C LEU A 17 -19.88 -6.76 5.58
N PRO A 18 -21.19 -6.98 5.70
CA PRO A 18 -21.84 -8.15 5.13
C PRO A 18 -21.59 -8.27 3.61
N PRO A 19 -21.66 -9.48 3.03
CA PRO A 19 -21.55 -9.66 1.59
C PRO A 19 -22.69 -8.92 0.87
N ASP A 20 -22.38 -8.31 -0.28
CA ASP A 20 -23.38 -7.73 -1.16
C ASP A 20 -24.13 -8.80 -1.97
N ALA A 21 -25.03 -8.38 -2.86
CA ALA A 21 -25.82 -9.28 -3.70
C ALA A 21 -24.97 -10.16 -4.64
N MET A 22 -23.74 -9.74 -4.94
CA MET A 22 -22.79 -10.49 -5.77
C MET A 22 -21.85 -11.35 -4.91
N GLY A 23 -21.93 -11.27 -3.57
CA GLY A 23 -21.02 -11.94 -2.65
C GLY A 23 -19.69 -11.22 -2.45
N GLU A 24 -19.53 -9.97 -2.91
CA GLU A 24 -18.38 -9.15 -2.56
C GLU A 24 -18.49 -8.67 -1.10
N ILE A 25 -17.38 -8.76 -0.37
CA ILE A 25 -17.27 -8.31 1.01
C ILE A 25 -16.20 -7.22 1.04
N ARG A 26 -16.62 -6.00 1.37
CA ARG A 26 -15.73 -4.89 1.69
C ARG A 26 -15.18 -5.10 3.10
N ALA A 27 -13.87 -5.26 3.21
CA ALA A 27 -13.18 -5.49 4.46
C ALA A 27 -11.94 -4.62 4.60
N GLY A 28 -11.29 -4.70 5.75
CA GLY A 28 -10.10 -3.95 6.06
C GLY A 28 -9.30 -4.59 7.20
N LEU A 29 -7.98 -4.64 7.05
CA LEU A 29 -7.08 -4.89 8.18
C LEU A 29 -6.74 -3.56 8.83
N GLN A 30 -7.34 -3.27 9.98
CA GLN A 30 -7.01 -2.08 10.76
C GLN A 30 -5.80 -2.39 11.64
N VAL A 31 -4.75 -1.57 11.53
CA VAL A 31 -3.53 -1.64 12.32
C VAL A 31 -3.32 -0.32 13.03
N GLU A 32 -3.01 -0.39 14.32
CA GLU A 32 -2.73 0.77 15.16
C GLU A 32 -1.37 0.60 15.84
N PRO A 33 -0.29 1.11 15.20
CA PRO A 33 1.00 1.20 15.85
C PRO A 33 0.91 2.09 17.11
N ARG A 34 1.65 1.73 18.16
CA ARG A 34 1.87 2.61 19.31
C ARG A 34 2.70 3.81 18.88
N SER A 35 2.67 4.88 19.68
CA SER A 35 3.53 6.04 19.47
C SER A 35 5.01 5.64 19.36
N GLY A 36 5.67 6.09 18.29
CA GLY A 36 7.06 5.77 17.98
C GLY A 36 7.27 4.40 17.31
N TRP A 37 6.21 3.66 17.02
CA TRP A 37 6.26 2.43 16.22
C TRP A 37 5.69 2.66 14.83
N ILE A 38 6.11 1.81 13.90
CA ILE A 38 5.63 1.81 12.51
C ILE A 38 5.16 0.42 12.09
N THR A 39 4.28 0.38 11.08
CA THR A 39 4.05 -0.80 10.23
C THR A 39 4.32 -0.44 8.78
N TYR A 40 4.37 -1.41 7.87
CA TYR A 40 4.91 -1.17 6.54
C TYR A 40 3.89 -1.11 5.42
N TRP A 41 4.31 -0.44 4.34
CA TRP A 41 3.72 -0.58 3.02
C TRP A 41 4.05 -1.94 2.39
N ARG A 42 3.45 -2.21 1.23
CA ARG A 42 3.63 -3.47 0.48
C ARG A 42 5.07 -3.70 0.01
N GLU A 43 5.79 -2.63 -0.31
CA GLU A 43 7.22 -2.65 -0.60
C GLU A 43 7.93 -1.85 0.50
N PRO A 44 8.35 -2.49 1.60
CA PRO A 44 8.76 -1.80 2.82
C PRO A 44 10.14 -1.11 2.72
N GLY A 45 10.90 -1.42 1.68
CA GLY A 45 12.34 -1.19 1.63
C GLY A 45 13.11 -2.41 2.14
N LYS A 46 14.37 -2.22 2.54
CA LYS A 46 15.33 -3.33 2.74
C LYS A 46 15.05 -4.21 3.95
N ASN A 47 14.53 -3.65 5.04
CA ASN A 47 14.52 -4.30 6.35
C ASN A 47 13.11 -4.56 6.91
N GLY A 48 12.06 -4.12 6.21
CA GLY A 48 10.71 -4.25 6.71
C GLY A 48 9.99 -5.52 6.29
N ILE A 49 8.86 -5.78 6.96
CA ILE A 49 8.01 -6.95 6.73
C ILE A 49 6.66 -6.43 6.21
N PRO A 50 6.34 -6.64 4.92
CA PRO A 50 5.10 -6.15 4.34
C PRO A 50 3.91 -6.90 4.95
N PRO A 51 2.72 -6.29 4.99
CA PRO A 51 1.52 -6.95 5.49
C PRO A 51 1.11 -8.08 4.53
N GLN A 52 0.88 -9.26 5.09
CA GLN A 52 0.39 -10.44 4.40
C GLN A 52 -0.89 -10.92 5.07
N ILE A 53 -1.90 -11.23 4.26
CA ILE A 53 -3.20 -11.71 4.74
C ILE A 53 -3.53 -12.98 3.97
N THR A 54 -3.84 -14.05 4.69
CA THR A 54 -4.31 -15.30 4.09
C THR A 54 -5.65 -15.66 4.69
N ILE A 55 -6.58 -16.10 3.84
CA ILE A 55 -7.87 -16.64 4.31
C ILE A 55 -7.69 -18.13 4.57
N ALA A 56 -8.30 -18.64 5.64
CA ALA A 56 -8.19 -20.03 6.03
C ALA A 56 -8.56 -20.98 4.87
N PRO A 57 -7.77 -22.05 4.64
CA PRO A 57 -8.08 -23.05 3.62
C PRO A 57 -9.47 -23.64 3.80
N GLY A 58 -10.21 -23.84 2.70
CA GLY A 58 -11.57 -24.39 2.73
C GLY A 58 -12.65 -23.40 3.18
N SER A 59 -12.31 -22.12 3.41
CA SER A 59 -13.31 -21.07 3.64
C SER A 59 -14.16 -20.84 2.39
N SER A 60 -15.43 -20.48 2.58
CA SER A 60 -16.28 -19.95 1.50
C SER A 60 -15.91 -18.53 1.09
N VAL A 61 -14.93 -17.91 1.76
CA VAL A 61 -14.42 -16.57 1.49
C VAL A 61 -13.01 -16.67 0.90
N THR A 62 -12.70 -15.78 -0.05
CA THR A 62 -11.38 -15.68 -0.68
C THR A 62 -10.93 -14.22 -0.72
N LEU A 63 -9.64 -13.98 -0.54
CA LEU A 63 -9.05 -12.64 -0.70
C LEU A 63 -8.80 -12.37 -2.18
N GLN A 64 -9.39 -11.28 -2.68
CA GLN A 64 -9.24 -10.85 -4.07
C GLN A 64 -8.18 -9.77 -4.21
N GLU A 65 -8.11 -8.84 -3.25
CA GLU A 65 -7.23 -7.69 -3.34
C GLU A 65 -6.89 -7.13 -1.95
N ILE A 66 -5.66 -6.65 -1.78
CA ILE A 66 -5.26 -5.73 -0.72
C ILE A 66 -4.90 -4.40 -1.37
N ARG A 67 -5.58 -3.32 -0.98
CA ARG A 67 -5.23 -1.96 -1.37
C ARG A 67 -4.44 -1.29 -0.25
N TYR A 68 -3.63 -0.31 -0.63
CA TYR A 68 -2.66 0.31 0.27
C TYR A 68 -2.87 1.81 0.34
N PRO A 69 -3.22 2.37 1.50
CA PRO A 69 -3.22 3.80 1.72
C PRO A 69 -1.85 4.41 1.42
N VAL A 70 -1.81 5.69 1.08
CA VAL A 70 -0.56 6.41 0.78
C VAL A 70 0.40 6.31 1.98
N PRO A 71 1.56 5.65 1.83
CA PRO A 71 2.54 5.53 2.89
C PRO A 71 3.36 6.81 3.06
N LYS A 72 4.12 6.88 4.15
CA LYS A 72 5.22 7.83 4.31
C LYS A 72 6.52 7.18 3.87
N HIS A 73 7.45 7.98 3.36
CA HIS A 73 8.84 7.58 3.21
C HIS A 73 9.62 8.15 4.38
N ILE A 74 10.02 7.28 5.29
CA ILE A 74 10.72 7.63 6.52
C ILE A 74 12.21 7.39 6.26
N VAL A 75 12.96 8.48 6.20
CA VAL A 75 14.40 8.46 5.93
C VAL A 75 15.16 9.13 7.06
N ASP A 76 16.13 8.41 7.62
CA ASP A 76 17.14 8.95 8.52
C ASP A 76 18.51 8.27 8.28
N ALA A 77 19.48 8.47 9.19
CA ALA A 77 20.82 7.90 9.06
C ALA A 77 20.87 6.36 9.09
N LYS A 78 19.81 5.70 9.57
CA LYS A 78 19.71 4.25 9.79
C LYS A 78 18.55 3.61 9.04
N VAL A 79 17.55 4.40 8.64
CA VAL A 79 16.26 3.94 8.11
C VAL A 79 16.01 4.55 6.72
N ASP A 80 15.56 3.72 5.79
CA ASP A 80 15.03 4.12 4.47
C ASP A 80 13.86 3.17 4.19
N GLU A 81 12.69 3.57 4.70
CA GLU A 81 11.53 2.69 4.81
C GLU A 81 10.27 3.38 4.29
N ILE A 82 9.37 2.57 3.73
CA ILE A 82 8.06 3.03 3.26
C ILE A 82 7.01 2.43 4.19
N ALA A 83 6.42 3.29 5.03
CA ALA A 83 5.78 2.87 6.26
C ALA A 83 4.63 3.79 6.72
N TYR A 84 3.95 3.36 7.78
CA TYR A 84 2.90 4.06 8.50
C TYR A 84 3.28 4.15 9.97
N ASP A 85 3.38 5.37 10.49
CA ASP A 85 3.68 5.72 11.90
C ASP A 85 2.43 6.08 12.70
N ALA A 86 1.25 5.83 12.11
CA ALA A 86 -0.06 6.12 12.65
C ALA A 86 -1.06 5.04 12.20
N SER A 87 -2.26 5.06 12.76
CA SER A 87 -3.31 4.09 12.45
C SER A 87 -3.63 4.06 10.95
N VAL A 88 -3.53 2.86 10.38
CA VAL A 88 -3.79 2.58 8.96
C VAL A 88 -4.79 1.43 8.87
N THR A 89 -5.72 1.54 7.92
CA THR A 89 -6.59 0.43 7.55
C THR A 89 -6.27 0.07 6.11
N PHE A 90 -5.82 -1.15 5.86
CA PHE A 90 -5.60 -1.67 4.52
C PHE A 90 -6.94 -2.18 3.96
N PRO A 91 -7.54 -1.54 2.94
CA PRO A 91 -8.78 -2.06 2.36
C PRO A 91 -8.55 -3.43 1.72
N LEU A 92 -9.49 -4.33 1.96
CA LEU A 92 -9.51 -5.69 1.43
C LEU A 92 -10.78 -5.88 0.62
N THR A 93 -10.62 -6.44 -0.57
CA THR A 93 -11.74 -6.97 -1.33
C THR A 93 -11.76 -8.48 -1.11
N LEU A 94 -12.82 -8.99 -0.49
CA LEU A 94 -13.02 -10.43 -0.31
C LEU A 94 -14.22 -10.89 -1.15
N LYS A 95 -14.24 -12.16 -1.53
CA LYS A 95 -15.36 -12.76 -2.26
C LYS A 95 -15.89 -13.98 -1.53
N SER A 96 -17.18 -14.00 -1.26
CA SER A 96 -17.92 -15.17 -0.77
C SER A 96 -18.53 -15.95 -1.94
N THR A 97 -18.39 -17.28 -1.91
CA THR A 97 -19.06 -18.20 -2.85
C THR A 97 -20.35 -18.83 -2.27
N GLY A 98 -20.76 -18.43 -1.05
CA GLY A 98 -21.96 -18.93 -0.39
C GLY A 98 -22.45 -18.02 0.75
N ALA A 99 -23.19 -18.58 1.70
CA ALA A 99 -23.54 -17.87 2.93
C ALA A 99 -22.30 -17.74 3.82
N ALA A 100 -21.49 -16.70 3.61
CA ALA A 100 -20.35 -16.42 4.48
C ALA A 100 -20.86 -15.99 5.86
N GLY A 101 -20.92 -16.94 6.80
CA GLY A 101 -21.25 -16.67 8.19
C GLY A 101 -20.06 -16.16 8.99
N GLU A 102 -18.83 -16.42 8.53
CA GLU A 102 -17.60 -16.10 9.25
C GLU A 102 -16.41 -15.94 8.30
N ILE A 103 -15.48 -15.06 8.67
CA ILE A 103 -14.18 -14.90 8.05
C ILE A 103 -13.13 -15.35 9.06
N HIS A 104 -12.27 -16.28 8.64
CA HIS A 104 -11.05 -16.65 9.36
C HIS A 104 -9.85 -16.23 8.50
N ALA A 105 -9.05 -15.30 9.02
CA ALA A 105 -7.89 -14.78 8.32
C ALA A 105 -6.66 -14.82 9.23
N MET A 106 -5.52 -15.22 8.69
CA MET A 106 -4.23 -15.00 9.32
C MET A 106 -3.64 -13.73 8.75
N ALA A 107 -3.36 -12.75 9.62
CA ALA A 107 -2.63 -11.54 9.26
C ALA A 107 -1.21 -11.63 9.82
N PHE A 108 -0.22 -11.30 9.00
CA PHE A 108 1.19 -11.25 9.33
C PHE A 108 1.77 -9.91 8.89
N ILE A 109 2.22 -9.09 9.83
CA ILE A 109 2.75 -7.75 9.57
C ILE A 109 4.08 -7.54 10.30
N GLY A 110 4.90 -6.60 9.83
CA GLY A 110 5.94 -6.02 10.67
C GLY A 110 5.40 -4.92 11.58
N ILE A 111 5.82 -4.94 12.85
CA ILE A 111 5.74 -3.76 13.72
C ILE A 111 7.13 -3.44 14.25
N CYS A 112 7.59 -2.22 14.07
CA CYS A 112 9.00 -1.90 14.32
C CYS A 112 9.16 -0.56 15.02
N LYS A 113 10.21 -0.47 15.81
CA LYS A 113 10.66 0.77 16.45
C LYS A 113 12.14 0.97 16.22
N GLU A 114 12.96 0.12 16.85
CA GLU A 114 14.40 0.03 16.60
C GLU A 114 14.76 -1.26 15.86
N ILE A 115 14.09 -2.34 16.24
CA ILE A 115 14.12 -3.63 15.57
C ILE A 115 12.72 -3.92 15.03
N CYS A 116 12.64 -4.66 13.94
CA CYS A 116 11.35 -5.11 13.47
C CYS A 116 10.93 -6.43 14.10
N ILE A 117 9.71 -6.44 14.62
CA ILE A 117 9.08 -7.58 15.28
C ILE A 117 7.98 -8.12 14.36
N PRO A 118 8.07 -9.38 13.91
CA PRO A 118 6.97 -10.04 13.22
C PRO A 118 5.74 -10.14 14.12
N PHE A 119 4.58 -9.71 13.62
CA PHE A 119 3.30 -9.78 14.33
C PHE A 119 2.31 -10.61 13.52
N GLN A 120 2.03 -11.82 14.01
CA GLN A 120 1.03 -12.72 13.45
C GLN A 120 -0.21 -12.76 14.35
N ALA A 121 -1.41 -12.75 13.76
CA ALA A 121 -2.64 -13.06 14.49
C ALA A 121 -3.64 -13.81 13.62
N ASP A 122 -4.32 -14.77 14.24
CA ASP A 122 -5.51 -15.42 13.71
C ASP A 122 -6.74 -14.58 14.07
N LEU A 123 -7.33 -13.94 13.07
CA LEU A 123 -8.46 -13.04 13.18
C LEU A 123 -9.73 -13.76 12.74
N THR A 124 -10.71 -13.79 13.63
CA THR A 124 -12.02 -14.40 13.37
C THR A 124 -13.11 -13.33 13.47
N LEU A 125 -13.93 -13.24 12.42
CA LEU A 125 -15.03 -12.27 12.32
C LEU A 125 -16.31 -12.95 11.83
N LYS A 126 -17.30 -13.03 12.71
CA LYS A 126 -18.66 -13.43 12.35
C LYS A 126 -19.33 -12.32 11.53
N LEU A 127 -19.76 -12.67 10.33
CA LEU A 127 -20.53 -11.77 9.48
C LEU A 127 -21.98 -11.83 9.91
N SER A 128 -22.53 -10.66 10.24
CA SER A 128 -23.94 -10.55 10.58
C SER A 128 -24.79 -10.42 9.32
N PRO A 129 -26.10 -10.69 9.39
CA PRO A 129 -26.98 -10.55 8.23
C PRO A 129 -26.93 -9.14 7.63
N ALA A 130 -27.04 -9.05 6.31
CA ALA A 130 -26.98 -7.78 5.56
C ALA A 130 -28.01 -6.73 6.00
N ALA A 131 -29.11 -7.14 6.63
CA ALA A 131 -30.15 -6.24 7.13
C ALA A 131 -29.71 -5.40 8.36
N GLN A 132 -28.58 -5.73 8.99
CA GLN A 132 -28.08 -4.99 10.14
C GLN A 132 -27.13 -3.87 9.71
N THR A 133 -27.41 -2.64 10.13
CA THR A 133 -26.53 -1.49 9.86
C THR A 133 -25.19 -1.62 10.60
N ARG A 134 -24.13 -1.08 9.98
CA ARG A 134 -22.73 -1.16 10.43
C ARG A 134 -22.02 0.19 10.27
N PRO A 135 -22.53 1.26 10.91
CA PRO A 135 -22.04 2.61 10.66
C PRO A 135 -20.57 2.81 11.06
N GLU A 136 -20.09 2.11 12.10
CA GLU A 136 -18.68 2.19 12.50
C GLU A 136 -17.77 1.51 11.48
N GLU A 137 -18.09 0.28 11.07
CA GLU A 137 -17.31 -0.41 10.04
C GLU A 137 -17.33 0.34 8.71
N GLU A 138 -18.48 0.87 8.32
CA GLU A 138 -18.62 1.66 7.11
C GLU A 138 -17.77 2.94 7.17
N ALA A 139 -17.74 3.64 8.31
CA ALA A 139 -16.90 4.82 8.49
C ALA A 139 -15.41 4.48 8.43
N ILE A 140 -14.96 3.40 9.09
CA ILE A 140 -13.56 2.95 9.07
C ILE A 140 -13.13 2.63 7.63
N LEU A 141 -13.95 1.88 6.90
CA LEU A 141 -13.64 1.47 5.53
C LEU A 141 -13.70 2.66 4.57
N ALA A 142 -14.69 3.54 4.68
CA ALA A 142 -14.77 4.74 3.86
C ALA A 142 -13.56 5.68 4.07
N GLU A 143 -13.08 5.81 5.31
CA GLU A 143 -11.88 6.61 5.61
C GLU A 143 -10.58 5.94 5.12
N ALA A 144 -10.58 4.61 5.01
CA ALA A 144 -9.47 3.89 4.38
C ALA A 144 -9.42 4.15 2.87
N GLU A 145 -10.57 4.10 2.19
CA GLU A 145 -10.68 4.37 0.74
C GLU A 145 -10.21 5.78 0.37
N LYS A 146 -10.56 6.80 1.17
CA LYS A 146 -10.12 8.19 0.93
C LYS A 146 -8.60 8.38 1.02
N ARG A 147 -7.91 7.48 1.72
CA ARG A 147 -6.46 7.53 1.92
C ARG A 147 -5.69 6.73 0.86
N LEU A 148 -6.37 6.11 -0.11
CA LEU A 148 -5.72 5.46 -1.25
C LEU A 148 -5.11 6.49 -2.21
N PRO A 149 -4.01 6.13 -2.92
CA PRO A 149 -3.54 6.95 -4.02
C PRO A 149 -4.60 7.04 -5.13
N GLN A 150 -4.63 8.18 -5.80
CA GLN A 150 -5.51 8.42 -6.95
C GLN A 150 -5.03 7.61 -8.16
N ALA A 151 -5.97 7.18 -9.00
CA ALA A 151 -5.62 6.74 -10.35
C ALA A 151 -5.12 7.93 -11.19
N PRO A 152 -4.34 7.70 -12.25
CA PRO A 152 -3.89 8.76 -13.14
C PRO A 152 -5.07 9.53 -13.75
N SER A 153 -4.94 10.85 -13.84
CA SER A 153 -5.92 11.77 -14.43
C SER A 153 -5.25 12.73 -15.42
N ALA A 154 -6.04 13.53 -16.14
CA ALA A 154 -5.52 14.49 -17.12
C ALA A 154 -4.52 15.50 -16.52
N ASP A 155 -4.68 15.83 -15.24
CA ASP A 155 -3.89 16.81 -14.48
C ASP A 155 -2.94 16.18 -13.45
N PHE A 156 -2.96 14.86 -13.28
CA PHE A 156 -2.04 14.14 -12.38
C PHE A 156 -1.69 12.78 -12.99
N ALA A 157 -0.62 12.73 -13.77
CA ALA A 157 -0.22 11.55 -14.53
C ALA A 157 1.27 11.52 -14.83
N ILE A 158 1.81 10.32 -15.00
CA ILE A 158 3.10 10.13 -15.69
C ILE A 158 2.88 10.38 -17.17
N THR A 159 3.65 11.30 -17.74
CA THR A 159 3.61 11.67 -19.16
C THR A 159 4.74 11.04 -19.97
N GLY A 160 5.76 10.50 -19.29
CA GLY A 160 6.84 9.74 -19.92
C GLY A 160 7.76 9.08 -18.89
N HIS A 161 8.40 7.99 -19.27
CA HIS A 161 9.42 7.32 -18.48
C HIS A 161 10.52 6.74 -19.38
N THR A 162 11.76 6.85 -18.93
CA THR A 162 12.94 6.38 -19.68
C THR A 162 13.94 5.75 -18.72
N LEU A 163 14.20 4.46 -18.90
CA LEU A 163 15.30 3.77 -18.22
C LEU A 163 16.63 4.12 -18.92
N SER A 164 17.69 4.38 -18.16
CA SER A 164 19.02 4.55 -18.73
C SER A 164 19.52 3.26 -19.39
N ALA A 165 20.40 3.39 -20.39
CA ALA A 165 20.92 2.25 -21.15
C ALA A 165 21.66 1.21 -20.29
N ASP A 166 22.23 1.64 -19.17
CA ASP A 166 22.89 0.77 -18.18
C ASP A 166 21.94 0.22 -17.11
N GLY A 167 20.66 0.60 -17.15
CA GLY A 167 19.60 0.17 -16.22
C GLY A 167 19.70 0.77 -14.81
N THR A 168 20.61 1.72 -14.57
CA THR A 168 20.91 2.20 -13.21
C THR A 168 20.03 3.36 -12.75
N SER A 169 19.33 4.03 -13.67
CA SER A 169 18.46 5.16 -13.37
C SER A 169 17.17 5.15 -14.20
N LEU A 170 16.07 5.60 -13.59
CA LEU A 170 14.79 5.80 -14.25
C LEU A 170 14.41 7.27 -14.20
N THR A 171 14.22 7.88 -15.36
CA THR A 171 13.71 9.24 -15.49
C THR A 171 12.21 9.20 -15.72
N LEU A 172 11.47 10.00 -14.97
CA LEU A 172 10.03 10.17 -15.08
C LEU A 172 9.70 11.62 -15.39
N GLU A 173 8.74 11.82 -16.27
CA GLU A 173 8.11 13.10 -16.57
C GLU A 173 6.64 13.00 -16.17
N MET A 174 6.11 14.03 -15.53
CA MET A 174 4.76 14.00 -14.97
C MET A 174 4.07 15.36 -14.99
N SER A 175 2.75 15.31 -15.14
CA SER A 175 1.83 16.41 -14.86
C SER A 175 1.40 16.34 -13.40
N LEU A 176 1.39 17.50 -12.74
CA LEU A 176 1.00 17.67 -11.35
C LEU A 176 -0.23 18.57 -11.24
N PRO A 177 -1.12 18.29 -10.28
CA PRO A 177 -2.41 18.96 -10.20
C PRO A 177 -2.32 20.41 -9.76
N GLN A 178 -1.24 20.77 -9.05
CA GLN A 178 -1.01 22.12 -8.56
C GLN A 178 0.24 22.70 -9.22
N SER A 179 0.29 24.02 -9.36
CA SER A 179 1.52 24.70 -9.77
C SER A 179 2.41 24.89 -8.55
N GLY A 180 3.72 24.75 -8.71
CA GLY A 180 4.67 24.98 -7.62
C GLY A 180 6.12 24.85 -8.07
N GLU A 181 7.01 24.96 -7.08
CA GLU A 181 8.47 24.85 -7.28
C GLU A 181 9.05 23.62 -6.57
N THR A 182 8.38 23.11 -5.53
CA THR A 182 8.81 21.92 -4.79
C THR A 182 8.54 20.66 -5.62
N PRO A 183 9.58 19.86 -5.97
CA PRO A 183 9.39 18.60 -6.67
C PRO A 183 8.59 17.59 -5.83
N PRO A 184 7.82 16.70 -6.46
CA PRO A 184 7.10 15.65 -5.75
C PRO A 184 8.06 14.58 -5.25
N GLN A 185 7.62 13.87 -4.22
CA GLN A 185 8.29 12.66 -3.80
C GLN A 185 7.87 11.49 -4.70
N VAL A 186 8.80 10.64 -5.08
CA VAL A 186 8.54 9.50 -5.96
C VAL A 186 9.05 8.21 -5.35
N VAL A 187 8.20 7.18 -5.38
CA VAL A 187 8.54 5.82 -5.00
C VAL A 187 8.20 4.90 -6.16
N ILE A 188 9.17 4.13 -6.63
CA ILE A 188 8.93 3.07 -7.62
C ILE A 188 8.88 1.73 -6.88
N ALA A 189 7.79 0.99 -7.07
CA ALA A 189 7.63 -0.40 -6.65
C ALA A 189 7.86 -1.31 -7.85
N GLY A 190 9.01 -1.99 -7.90
CA GLY A 190 9.33 -2.99 -8.92
C GLY A 190 10.79 -3.44 -8.88
N PRO A 191 11.13 -4.67 -9.31
CA PRO A 191 10.30 -5.89 -9.27
C PRO A 191 9.77 -6.23 -7.86
N SER A 192 8.96 -7.28 -7.73
CA SER A 192 8.39 -7.67 -6.42
C SER A 192 9.46 -7.77 -5.33
N GLY A 193 9.23 -7.09 -4.21
CA GLY A 193 10.19 -6.98 -3.10
C GLY A 193 11.18 -5.83 -3.24
N TYR A 194 11.09 -5.01 -4.29
CA TYR A 194 11.99 -3.88 -4.53
C TYR A 194 11.21 -2.57 -4.54
N ALA A 195 11.72 -1.61 -3.77
CA ALA A 195 11.33 -0.22 -3.84
C ALA A 195 12.56 0.64 -4.17
N PHE A 196 12.38 1.61 -5.07
CA PHE A 196 13.38 2.63 -5.38
C PHE A 196 12.85 3.99 -4.98
N THR A 197 13.55 4.62 -4.05
CA THR A 197 13.13 5.88 -3.41
C THR A 197 14.17 7.00 -3.59
N LYS A 198 15.40 6.66 -3.98
CA LYS A 198 16.51 7.61 -4.09
C LYS A 198 16.38 8.46 -5.35
N GLN A 199 15.76 9.64 -5.21
CA GLN A 199 15.70 10.67 -6.25
C GLN A 199 17.07 11.36 -6.37
N ILE A 200 17.79 11.14 -7.47
CA ILE A 200 19.11 11.74 -7.74
C ILE A 200 19.01 13.12 -8.42
N ALA A 201 17.88 13.39 -9.07
CA ALA A 201 17.54 14.71 -9.59
C ALA A 201 16.02 14.85 -9.58
N ALA A 202 15.51 16.01 -9.17
CA ALA A 202 14.09 16.32 -9.26
C ALA A 202 13.90 17.81 -9.51
N THR A 203 13.03 18.15 -10.46
CA THR A 203 12.72 19.54 -10.82
C THR A 203 11.22 19.68 -11.03
N ARG A 204 10.67 20.86 -10.73
CA ARG A 204 9.30 21.23 -11.04
C ARG A 204 9.26 22.61 -11.68
N THR A 205 8.46 22.74 -12.72
CA THR A 205 8.20 24.01 -13.42
C THR A 205 6.69 24.16 -13.57
N GLY A 206 6.08 24.86 -12.61
CA GLY A 206 4.63 24.99 -12.56
C GLY A 206 3.94 23.65 -12.31
N ASN A 207 3.13 23.20 -13.27
CA ASN A 207 2.38 21.93 -13.22
C ASN A 207 3.14 20.74 -13.84
N THR A 208 4.38 20.91 -14.28
CA THR A 208 5.18 19.80 -14.78
C THR A 208 6.34 19.51 -13.85
N ALA A 209 6.67 18.23 -13.70
CA ALA A 209 7.82 17.80 -12.94
C ALA A 209 8.60 16.70 -13.67
N LYS A 210 9.88 16.64 -13.35
CA LYS A 210 10.80 15.60 -13.79
C LYS A 210 11.52 15.04 -12.58
N ALA A 211 11.57 13.73 -12.46
CA ALA A 211 12.29 13.05 -11.39
C ALA A 211 13.17 11.94 -11.97
N THR A 212 14.42 11.87 -11.55
CA THR A 212 15.34 10.78 -11.89
C THR A 212 15.63 10.00 -10.63
N LEU A 213 15.32 8.71 -10.63
CA LEU A 213 15.54 7.81 -9.50
C LEU A 213 16.71 6.88 -9.78
N ALA A 214 17.52 6.61 -8.76
CA ALA A 214 18.50 5.54 -8.81
C ALA A 214 17.79 4.19 -8.63
N ILE A 215 17.89 3.33 -9.64
CA ILE A 215 17.42 1.94 -9.62
C ILE A 215 18.51 1.02 -9.07
N GLY A 216 19.78 1.38 -9.27
CA GLY A 216 20.90 0.56 -8.83
C GLY A 216 20.97 -0.75 -9.61
N LYS A 217 21.19 -1.87 -8.91
CA LYS A 217 21.27 -3.20 -9.54
C LYS A 217 19.95 -3.94 -9.40
N LEU A 218 19.33 -4.23 -10.53
CA LEU A 218 18.19 -5.15 -10.62
C LEU A 218 18.62 -6.58 -10.23
N PRO A 219 17.65 -7.45 -9.89
CA PRO A 219 17.93 -8.86 -9.62
C PRO A 219 18.73 -9.51 -10.75
N ARG A 220 19.53 -10.52 -10.42
CA ARG A 220 20.28 -11.27 -11.46
C ARG A 220 19.31 -11.85 -12.48
N ASN A 221 19.64 -11.69 -13.77
CA ASN A 221 18.84 -12.14 -14.90
C ASN A 221 17.43 -11.52 -14.96
N TYR A 222 17.22 -10.36 -14.32
CA TYR A 222 15.97 -9.65 -14.44
C TYR A 222 15.88 -8.98 -15.83
N ASP A 223 14.95 -9.48 -16.65
CA ASP A 223 14.56 -8.83 -17.89
C ASP A 223 13.39 -7.88 -17.61
N ILE A 224 13.60 -6.60 -17.89
CA ILE A 224 12.60 -5.55 -17.69
C ILE A 224 11.59 -5.49 -18.84
N HIS A 225 11.90 -6.04 -20.02
CA HIS A 225 11.01 -6.01 -21.17
C HIS A 225 9.70 -6.76 -20.90
N GLY A 226 8.57 -6.16 -21.26
CA GLY A 226 7.21 -6.64 -20.98
C GLY A 226 6.84 -6.63 -19.49
N LYS A 227 7.60 -5.95 -18.63
CA LYS A 227 7.28 -5.82 -17.20
C LYS A 227 6.53 -4.53 -16.91
N VAL A 228 5.71 -4.59 -15.87
CA VAL A 228 5.03 -3.42 -15.31
C VAL A 228 5.54 -3.20 -13.89
N TRP A 229 6.02 -2.00 -13.61
CA TRP A 229 6.26 -1.51 -12.25
C TRP A 229 5.17 -0.53 -11.86
N ASN A 230 5.01 -0.25 -10.58
CA ASN A 230 4.12 0.82 -10.12
C ASN A 230 4.94 2.00 -9.64
N VAL A 231 4.51 3.21 -9.98
CA VAL A 231 5.05 4.44 -9.42
C VAL A 231 4.00 5.10 -8.54
N LEU A 232 4.39 5.46 -7.33
CA LEU A 232 3.66 6.32 -6.44
C LEU A 232 4.31 7.71 -6.45
N VAL A 233 3.53 8.72 -6.83
CA VAL A 233 3.94 10.13 -6.80
C VAL A 233 3.16 10.81 -5.68
N ILE A 234 3.86 11.43 -4.73
CA ILE A 234 3.28 12.17 -3.60
C ILE A 234 3.59 13.66 -3.80
N ASP A 235 2.55 14.47 -4.04
CA ASP A 235 2.63 15.92 -4.19
C ASP A 235 1.81 16.60 -3.08
N GLY A 236 2.50 16.99 -2.01
CA GLY A 236 1.86 17.54 -0.82
C GLY A 236 0.91 16.55 -0.16
N THR A 237 -0.39 16.86 -0.14
CA THR A 237 -1.43 16.00 0.43
C THR A 237 -2.10 15.07 -0.59
N ARG A 238 -1.71 15.16 -1.87
CA ARG A 238 -2.25 14.31 -2.94
C ARG A 238 -1.22 13.26 -3.31
N ALA A 239 -1.68 12.09 -3.69
CA ALA A 239 -0.82 11.08 -4.29
C ALA A 239 -1.52 10.39 -5.45
N MET A 240 -0.74 9.94 -6.42
CA MET A 240 -1.20 9.17 -7.57
C MET A 240 -0.34 7.92 -7.70
N GLU A 241 -0.98 6.81 -8.00
CA GLU A 241 -0.31 5.56 -8.36
C GLU A 241 -0.57 5.24 -9.84
N SER A 242 0.49 4.92 -10.58
CA SER A 242 0.42 4.66 -12.02
C SER A 242 1.28 3.45 -12.40
N PRO A 243 0.81 2.57 -13.31
CA PRO A 243 1.66 1.54 -13.88
C PRO A 243 2.68 2.14 -14.86
N LEU A 244 3.89 1.61 -14.86
CA LEU A 244 4.97 1.88 -15.80
C LEU A 244 5.25 0.62 -16.61
N ALA A 245 4.81 0.57 -17.85
CA ALA A 245 5.07 -0.53 -18.76
C ALA A 245 6.43 -0.32 -19.45
N PHE A 246 7.30 -1.33 -19.40
CA PHE A 246 8.58 -1.34 -20.06
C PHE A 246 8.51 -2.24 -21.29
N GLU A 247 8.49 -1.61 -22.47
CA GLU A 247 8.54 -2.28 -23.77
C GLU A 247 9.98 -2.56 -24.23
#